data_AF-A0ABD5S7F4-F1
#
_entry.id   AF-A0ABD5S7F4-F1
#
_cell.length_a   1.000
_cell.length_b   1.000
_cell.length_c   1.000
_cell.angle_alpha   90.00
_cell.angle_beta   90.00
_cell.angle_gamma   90.00
#
_symmetry.space_group_name_H-M   'P 1'
#
loop_
_entity.id
_entity.type
_entity.pdbx_description
1 polymer ?
#
loop_
_entity_poly.entity_id
_entity_poly.type
_entity_poly.pdbx_seq_one_letter_code
_entity_poly.pdbx_strand_id
1 'polypeptide(L)'
;MNPLARALTDRSVQTVSEVTEAPDVSARFRNVAEATGARSCLVIPLTYADTVFGALVVCAPETDPFSVRETTAFETLGRVVGFAINATNNRRLLLGNTAVELEVGLRGTDAWFLSAANRLDGVVTVEGLVPTGDGSVIEYATVESGDGEAVRAVLDDLPAVEETRPIA
;
A
#
# COMPACT_ATOMS: atom_id res chain seq x y z
N MET A 1 8.95 -15.00 -16.90
CA MET A 1 8.36 -13.86 -16.13
C MET A 1 9.30 -12.69 -16.33
N ASN A 2 8.80 -11.52 -16.74
CA ASN A 2 9.64 -10.37 -17.06
C ASN A 2 10.49 -9.91 -15.84
N PRO A 3 11.74 -9.45 -16.05
CA PRO A 3 12.63 -8.99 -14.98
C PRO A 3 12.02 -7.95 -14.03
N LEU A 4 11.15 -7.07 -14.53
CA LEU A 4 10.44 -6.09 -13.71
C LEU A 4 9.43 -6.75 -12.78
N ALA A 5 8.65 -7.72 -13.27
CA ALA A 5 7.72 -8.47 -12.42
C ALA A 5 8.45 -9.28 -11.35
N ARG A 6 9.61 -9.88 -11.68
CA ARG A 6 10.46 -10.59 -10.71
C ARG A 6 11.02 -9.64 -9.67
N ALA A 7 11.56 -8.49 -10.06
CA ALA A 7 12.11 -7.51 -9.13
C ALA A 7 11.06 -7.05 -8.09
N LEU A 8 9.82 -6.83 -8.55
CA LEU A 8 8.72 -6.41 -7.68
C LEU A 8 8.21 -7.54 -6.77
N THR A 9 8.16 -8.78 -7.28
CA THR A 9 7.65 -9.94 -6.53
C THR A 9 8.68 -10.44 -5.52
N ASP A 10 9.92 -10.64 -5.96
CA ASP A 10 11.02 -11.20 -5.17
C ASP A 10 11.69 -10.14 -4.29
N ARG A 11 11.38 -8.85 -4.51
CA ARG A 11 11.96 -7.70 -3.79
C ARG A 11 13.49 -7.67 -3.84
N SER A 12 14.05 -8.16 -4.94
CA SER A 12 15.50 -8.26 -5.17
C SER A 12 15.86 -7.66 -6.53
N VAL A 13 17.09 -7.16 -6.64
CA VAL A 13 17.59 -6.59 -7.89
C VAL A 13 17.69 -7.67 -8.95
N GLN A 14 17.25 -7.34 -10.17
CA GLN A 14 17.35 -8.23 -11.33
C GLN A 14 18.31 -7.63 -12.35
N THR A 15 19.27 -8.43 -12.81
CA THR A 15 20.18 -8.07 -13.90
C THR A 15 19.65 -8.64 -15.20
N VAL A 16 19.61 -7.80 -16.22
CA VAL A 16 19.27 -8.18 -17.60
C VAL A 16 20.46 -7.85 -18.46
N SER A 17 21.17 -8.88 -18.91
CA SER A 17 22.16 -8.77 -19.96
C SER A 17 21.49 -8.94 -21.32
N GLU A 18 22.00 -8.25 -22.33
CA GLU A 18 21.49 -8.30 -23.71
C GLU A 18 19.98 -8.01 -23.81
N VAL A 19 19.57 -6.86 -23.29
CA VAL A 19 18.16 -6.43 -23.16
C VAL A 19 17.38 -6.49 -24.47
N THR A 20 18.05 -6.27 -25.61
CA THR A 20 17.46 -6.37 -26.95
C THR A 20 17.07 -7.79 -27.35
N GLU A 21 17.79 -8.79 -26.86
CA GLU A 21 17.62 -10.20 -27.21
C GLU A 21 16.88 -10.99 -26.13
N ALA A 22 16.75 -10.44 -24.93
CA ALA A 22 16.10 -11.07 -23.80
C ALA A 22 14.60 -11.36 -24.09
N PRO A 23 14.15 -12.64 -24.09
CA PRO A 23 12.81 -13.03 -24.49
C PRO A 23 11.73 -12.59 -23.49
N ASP A 24 12.11 -12.46 -22.22
CA ASP A 24 11.21 -12.06 -21.14
C ASP A 24 11.08 -10.52 -21.02
N VAL A 25 11.74 -9.71 -21.86
CA VAL A 25 11.68 -8.24 -21.80
C VAL A 25 10.51 -7.68 -22.63
N SER A 26 9.72 -6.77 -22.04
CA SER A 26 8.56 -6.17 -22.72
C SER A 26 9.01 -5.24 -23.86
N ALA A 27 8.18 -5.13 -24.90
CA ALA A 27 8.48 -4.29 -26.07
C ALA A 27 8.78 -2.83 -25.71
N ARG A 28 8.06 -2.26 -24.73
CA ARG A 28 8.32 -0.89 -24.25
C ARG A 28 9.73 -0.75 -23.66
N PHE A 29 10.15 -1.72 -22.88
CA PHE A 29 11.46 -1.72 -22.25
C PHE A 29 12.58 -1.91 -23.28
N ARG A 30 12.35 -2.78 -24.27
CA ARG A 30 13.24 -2.98 -25.41
C ARG A 30 13.42 -1.70 -26.23
N ASN A 31 12.33 -1.01 -26.56
CA ASN A 31 12.39 0.25 -27.32
C ASN A 31 13.20 1.33 -26.59
N VAL A 32 13.10 1.41 -25.26
CA VAL A 32 13.90 2.35 -24.44
C VAL A 32 15.38 1.95 -24.45
N ALA A 33 15.69 0.66 -24.36
CA ALA A 33 17.07 0.18 -24.44
C ALA A 33 17.68 0.45 -25.81
N GLU A 34 16.96 0.17 -26.90
CA GLU A 34 17.38 0.47 -28.27
C GLU A 34 17.61 1.97 -28.48
N ALA A 35 16.67 2.82 -28.03
CA ALA A 35 16.78 4.27 -28.17
C ALA A 35 17.97 4.87 -27.39
N THR A 36 18.40 4.22 -26.30
CA THR A 36 19.53 4.67 -25.47
C THR A 36 20.84 3.93 -25.78
N GLY A 37 20.82 2.97 -26.70
CA GLY A 37 21.97 2.09 -26.99
C GLY A 37 22.35 1.18 -25.83
N ALA A 38 21.43 0.97 -24.88
CA ALA A 38 21.66 0.11 -23.74
C ALA A 38 21.63 -1.36 -24.14
N ARG A 39 22.63 -2.10 -23.66
CA ARG A 39 22.73 -3.55 -23.84
C ARG A 39 22.46 -4.30 -22.55
N SER A 40 22.62 -3.66 -21.39
CA SER A 40 22.29 -4.24 -20.09
C SER A 40 21.53 -3.28 -19.20
N CYS A 41 20.69 -3.82 -18.31
CA CYS A 41 19.99 -3.03 -17.30
C CYS A 41 19.91 -3.76 -15.95
N LEU A 42 20.00 -2.98 -14.87
CA LEU A 42 19.59 -3.38 -13.52
C LEU A 42 18.18 -2.88 -13.25
N VAL A 43 17.31 -3.77 -12.79
CA VAL A 43 15.99 -3.44 -12.27
C VAL A 43 16.02 -3.52 -10.75
N ILE A 44 15.86 -2.38 -10.11
CA ILE A 44 16.07 -2.19 -8.68
C ILE A 44 14.73 -1.88 -8.02
N PRO A 45 14.17 -2.77 -7.20
CA PRO A 45 12.91 -2.49 -6.54
C PRO A 45 13.09 -1.39 -5.47
N LEU A 46 12.14 -0.47 -5.43
CA LEU A 46 12.10 0.62 -4.45
C LEU A 46 11.25 0.17 -3.26
N THR A 47 11.90 -0.33 -2.21
CA THR A 47 11.21 -1.05 -1.13
C THR A 47 11.35 -0.37 0.22
N TYR A 48 10.33 -0.52 1.05
CA TYR A 48 10.37 -0.21 2.47
C TYR A 48 9.49 -1.23 3.21
N ALA A 49 10.05 -1.93 4.20
CA ALA A 49 9.41 -3.08 4.82
C ALA A 49 8.84 -4.04 3.76
N ASP A 50 7.56 -4.38 3.83
CA ASP A 50 6.88 -5.27 2.88
C ASP A 50 6.29 -4.56 1.65
N THR A 51 6.46 -3.23 1.55
CA THR A 51 5.90 -2.44 0.46
C THR A 51 6.92 -2.21 -0.64
N VAL A 52 6.49 -2.40 -1.90
CA VAL A 52 7.24 -2.07 -3.10
C VAL A 52 6.55 -0.90 -3.80
N PHE A 53 7.21 0.25 -3.87
CA PHE A 53 6.65 1.46 -4.47
C PHE A 53 6.83 1.52 -6.00
N GLY A 54 7.71 0.69 -6.54
CA GLY A 54 8.04 0.64 -7.97
C GLY A 54 9.44 0.09 -8.19
N ALA A 55 10.03 0.39 -9.34
CA ALA A 55 11.40 0.00 -9.67
C ALA A 55 12.16 1.16 -10.33
N LEU A 56 13.43 1.31 -9.96
CA LEU A 56 14.42 2.11 -10.68
C LEU A 56 15.14 1.20 -11.69
N VAL A 57 15.28 1.69 -12.91
CA VAL A 57 15.94 0.96 -13.99
C VAL A 57 17.20 1.73 -14.39
N VAL A 58 18.35 1.09 -14.24
CA VAL A 58 19.65 1.64 -14.64
C VAL A 58 20.14 0.85 -15.83
N CYS A 59 20.46 1.52 -16.94
CA CYS A 59 20.86 0.87 -18.17
C CYS A 59 22.25 1.33 -18.61
N ALA A 60 23.00 0.45 -19.25
CA ALA A 60 24.36 0.67 -19.70
C ALA A 60 24.63 0.03 -21.08
N PRO A 61 25.56 0.59 -21.87
CA PRO A 61 25.84 0.12 -23.22
C PRO A 61 26.70 -1.17 -23.25
N GLU A 62 27.39 -1.53 -22.16
CA GLU A 62 28.10 -2.80 -22.06
C GLU A 62 27.14 -3.96 -21.74
N THR A 63 27.55 -5.20 -22.05
CA THR A 63 26.75 -6.43 -21.85
C THR A 63 26.82 -6.99 -20.43
N ASP A 64 27.84 -6.68 -19.64
CA ASP A 64 27.91 -7.04 -18.21
C ASP A 64 28.63 -5.95 -17.38
N PRO A 65 28.05 -4.75 -17.27
CA PRO A 65 28.71 -3.61 -16.63
C PRO A 65 28.60 -3.64 -15.10
N PHE A 66 27.76 -4.50 -14.54
CA PHE A 66 27.37 -4.41 -13.14
C PHE A 66 28.02 -5.52 -12.32
N SER A 67 29.06 -5.14 -11.57
CA SER A 67 29.66 -6.03 -10.58
C SER A 67 28.70 -6.35 -9.43
N VAL A 68 29.03 -7.39 -8.67
CA VAL A 68 28.34 -7.73 -7.41
C VAL A 68 28.33 -6.52 -6.46
N ARG A 69 29.46 -5.80 -6.37
CA ARG A 69 29.58 -4.61 -5.50
C ARG A 69 28.63 -3.49 -5.91
N GLU A 70 28.50 -3.23 -7.22
CA GLU A 70 27.56 -2.23 -7.74
C GLU A 70 26.12 -2.67 -7.52
N THR A 71 25.81 -3.94 -7.75
CA THR A 71 24.48 -4.51 -7.51
C THR A 71 24.07 -4.34 -6.05
N THR A 72 24.94 -4.67 -5.09
CA THR A 72 24.67 -4.45 -3.65
C THR A 72 24.52 -2.96 -3.29
N ALA A 73 25.28 -2.08 -3.94
CA ALA A 73 25.13 -0.65 -3.75
C ALA A 73 23.75 -0.16 -4.24
N PHE A 74 23.31 -0.65 -5.41
CA PHE A 74 22.00 -0.33 -5.97
C PHE A 74 20.84 -0.93 -5.15
N GLU A 75 20.97 -2.14 -4.61
CA GLU A 75 20.01 -2.68 -3.64
C GLU A 75 19.84 -1.75 -2.44
N THR A 76 20.95 -1.23 -1.93
CA THR A 76 20.93 -0.28 -0.80
C THR A 76 20.25 1.02 -1.21
N LEU A 77 20.55 1.56 -2.39
CA LEU A 77 19.86 2.72 -2.93
C LEU A 77 18.35 2.50 -3.08
N GLY A 78 17.92 1.32 -3.56
CA GLY A 78 16.51 0.96 -3.66
C GLY A 78 15.78 1.06 -2.33
N ARG A 79 16.40 0.59 -1.24
CA ARG A 79 15.88 0.72 0.12
C ARG A 79 15.85 2.16 0.63
N VAL A 80 16.90 2.95 0.37
CA VAL A 80 16.95 4.36 0.79
C VAL A 80 15.88 5.20 0.07
N VAL A 81 15.72 5.00 -1.23
CA VAL A 81 14.70 5.68 -2.02
C VAL A 81 13.31 5.22 -1.60
N GLY A 82 13.10 3.91 -1.38
CA GLY A 82 11.85 3.38 -0.85
C GLY A 82 11.49 3.98 0.52
N PHE A 83 12.47 4.11 1.42
CA PHE A 83 12.30 4.83 2.68
C PHE A 83 11.92 6.30 2.48
N ALA A 84 12.58 7.02 1.57
CA ALA A 84 12.30 8.43 1.30
C ALA A 84 10.90 8.64 0.68
N ILE A 85 10.47 7.76 -0.22
CA ILE A 85 9.10 7.73 -0.78
C ILE A 85 8.10 7.50 0.35
N ASN A 86 8.33 6.48 1.17
CA ASN A 86 7.48 6.19 2.32
C ASN A 86 7.40 7.38 3.28
N ALA A 87 8.52 7.98 3.65
CA ALA A 87 8.57 9.13 4.54
C ALA A 87 7.88 10.37 3.93
N THR A 88 7.95 10.56 2.61
CA THR A 88 7.26 11.64 1.91
C THR A 88 5.75 11.39 1.84
N ASN A 89 5.32 10.16 1.58
CA ASN A 89 3.90 9.79 1.61
C ASN A 89 3.33 9.87 3.04
N ASN A 90 4.08 9.44 4.05
CA ASN A 90 3.68 9.56 5.45
C ASN A 90 3.66 11.02 5.91
N ARG A 91 4.63 11.84 5.48
CA ARG A 91 4.57 13.30 5.65
C ARG A 91 3.41 13.92 4.88
N ARG A 92 2.99 13.40 3.73
CA ARG A 92 1.76 13.84 3.04
C ARG A 92 0.51 13.40 3.80
N LEU A 93 0.54 12.35 4.60
CA LEU A 93 -0.56 12.04 5.53
C LEU A 93 -0.55 13.00 6.73
N LEU A 94 0.64 13.37 7.23
CA LEU A 94 0.81 14.25 8.40
C LEU A 94 0.73 15.77 8.08
N LEU A 95 1.04 16.18 6.84
CA LEU A 95 1.07 17.56 6.36
C LEU A 95 0.13 17.77 5.16
N GLY A 96 -0.60 16.74 4.74
CA GLY A 96 -1.59 16.80 3.66
C GLY A 96 -2.86 17.48 4.12
N ASN A 97 -2.75 18.76 4.40
CA ASN A 97 -3.87 19.68 4.48
C ASN A 97 -4.39 19.99 3.06
N THR A 98 -4.75 18.95 2.32
CA THR A 98 -5.71 18.99 1.21
C THR A 98 -6.43 17.64 1.12
N ALA A 99 -6.85 17.09 2.27
CA ALA A 99 -8.11 16.37 2.26
C ALA A 99 -9.18 17.44 1.99
N VAL A 100 -9.93 17.31 0.90
CA VAL A 100 -11.23 17.96 0.88
C VAL A 100 -12.05 17.17 1.89
N GLU A 101 -12.16 17.72 3.10
CA GLU A 101 -13.08 17.18 4.09
C GLU A 101 -14.49 17.36 3.53
N LEU A 102 -15.12 16.24 3.19
CA LEU A 102 -16.47 16.19 2.64
C LEU A 102 -17.38 15.61 3.71
N GLU A 103 -18.15 16.46 4.36
CA GLU A 103 -19.26 16.02 5.19
C GLU A 103 -20.43 15.62 4.28
N VAL A 104 -20.76 14.33 4.28
CA VAL A 104 -21.93 13.79 3.57
C VAL A 104 -22.98 13.39 4.58
N GLY A 105 -24.13 14.06 4.55
CA GLY A 105 -25.30 13.63 5.31
C GLY A 105 -25.95 12.41 4.67
N LEU A 106 -25.85 11.26 5.31
CA LEU A 106 -26.56 10.05 4.90
C LEU A 106 -27.98 10.04 5.49
N ARG A 107 -28.97 9.62 4.70
CA ARG A 107 -30.36 9.40 5.16
C ARG A 107 -30.83 8.03 4.72
N GLY A 108 -31.50 7.29 5.62
CA GLY A 108 -32.12 6.01 5.30
C GLY A 108 -31.14 4.91 4.89
N THR A 109 -29.97 4.86 5.54
CA THR A 109 -29.02 3.74 5.40
C THR A 109 -29.17 2.79 6.59
N ASP A 110 -28.92 1.51 6.34
CA ASP A 110 -28.91 0.46 7.34
C ASP A 110 -27.55 0.33 8.05
N ALA A 111 -26.67 1.34 7.92
CA ALA A 111 -25.38 1.37 8.57
C ALA A 111 -25.52 1.32 10.11
N TRP A 112 -24.87 0.34 10.74
CA TRP A 112 -25.01 0.07 12.18
C TRP A 112 -24.59 1.28 13.03
N PHE A 113 -23.53 1.99 12.64
CA PHE A 113 -22.99 3.12 13.42
C PHE A 113 -23.95 4.30 13.50
N LEU A 114 -24.80 4.52 12.48
CA LEU A 114 -25.86 5.53 12.58
C LEU A 114 -26.96 5.11 13.54
N SER A 115 -27.35 3.82 13.53
CA SER A 115 -28.33 3.30 14.48
C SER A 115 -27.80 3.35 15.92
N ALA A 116 -26.52 3.02 16.13
CA ALA A 116 -25.85 3.14 17.41
C ALA A 116 -25.81 4.61 17.89
N ALA A 117 -25.35 5.54 17.05
CA ALA A 117 -25.29 6.96 17.38
C ALA A 117 -26.66 7.53 17.78
N ASN A 118 -27.71 7.19 17.04
CA ASN A 118 -29.08 7.64 17.33
C ASN A 118 -29.62 7.06 18.65
N ARG A 119 -29.35 5.78 18.94
CA ARG A 119 -29.86 5.11 20.15
C ARG A 119 -29.13 5.57 21.42
N LEU A 120 -27.85 5.92 21.29
CA LEU A 120 -27.00 6.37 22.38
C LEU A 120 -27.04 7.89 22.56
N ASP A 121 -27.68 8.63 21.66
CA ASP A 121 -27.62 10.09 21.58
C ASP A 121 -26.16 10.60 21.66
N GLY A 122 -25.29 9.96 20.86
CA GLY A 122 -23.84 10.09 20.98
C GLY A 122 -23.09 10.05 19.65
N VAL A 123 -21.77 10.23 19.71
CA VAL A 123 -20.89 10.20 18.54
C VAL A 123 -20.27 8.80 18.40
N VAL A 124 -20.41 8.24 17.20
CA VAL A 124 -19.75 6.98 16.82
C VAL A 124 -18.77 7.28 15.70
N THR A 125 -17.50 6.99 15.93
CA THR A 125 -16.40 7.20 14.97
C THR A 125 -15.90 5.84 14.52
N VAL A 126 -15.98 5.53 13.23
CA VAL A 126 -15.37 4.33 12.65
C VAL A 126 -13.97 4.68 12.14
N GLU A 127 -12.96 4.12 12.79
CA GLU A 127 -11.55 4.44 12.57
C GLU A 127 -10.86 3.49 11.58
N GLY A 128 -11.42 2.29 11.39
CA GLY A 128 -10.84 1.29 10.51
C GLY A 128 -11.79 0.17 10.13
N LEU A 129 -11.51 -0.45 8.98
CA LEU A 129 -12.28 -1.54 8.42
C LEU A 129 -11.32 -2.60 7.86
N VAL A 130 -11.49 -3.85 8.28
CA VAL A 130 -10.69 -5.00 7.82
C VAL A 130 -11.62 -6.07 7.25
N PRO A 131 -11.64 -6.28 5.93
CA PRO A 131 -12.39 -7.38 5.32
C PRO A 131 -11.82 -8.73 5.77
N THR A 132 -12.70 -9.68 6.04
CA THR A 132 -12.33 -11.07 6.34
C THR A 132 -12.49 -11.96 5.09
N GLY A 133 -11.91 -13.17 5.13
CA GLY A 133 -12.00 -14.12 4.01
C GLY A 133 -13.38 -14.74 3.80
N ASP A 134 -14.31 -14.60 4.74
CA ASP A 134 -15.68 -15.13 4.69
C ASP A 134 -16.73 -14.08 4.27
N GLY A 135 -16.29 -12.87 3.92
CA GLY A 135 -17.16 -11.78 3.50
C GLY A 135 -17.73 -10.94 4.64
N SER A 136 -17.38 -11.25 5.89
CA SER A 136 -17.59 -10.35 7.02
C SER A 136 -16.54 -9.23 7.06
N VAL A 137 -16.74 -8.31 7.98
CA VAL A 137 -15.91 -7.12 8.12
C VAL A 137 -15.69 -6.84 9.61
N ILE A 138 -14.43 -6.67 10.01
CA ILE A 138 -14.09 -6.18 11.35
C ILE A 138 -13.95 -4.66 11.27
N GLU A 139 -14.84 -3.95 11.96
CA GLU A 139 -14.77 -2.50 12.10
C GLU A 139 -14.20 -2.11 13.46
N TYR A 140 -13.27 -1.15 13.46
CA TYR A 140 -12.73 -0.52 14.66
C TYR A 140 -13.45 0.79 14.85
N ALA A 141 -14.16 0.94 15.98
CA ALA A 141 -14.93 2.13 16.25
C ALA A 141 -14.77 2.59 17.69
N THR A 142 -14.76 3.91 17.84
CA THR A 142 -14.84 4.60 19.12
C THR A 142 -16.25 5.14 19.31
N VAL A 143 -16.85 4.85 20.47
CA VAL A 143 -18.18 5.34 20.85
C VAL A 143 -18.01 6.30 22.02
N GLU A 144 -18.27 7.58 21.77
CA GLU A 144 -18.26 8.60 22.81
C GLU A 144 -19.56 8.51 23.60
N SER A 145 -19.54 7.71 24.67
CA SER A 145 -20.61 7.66 25.65
C SER A 145 -20.04 7.47 27.05
N GLY A 146 -20.77 7.95 28.06
CA GLY A 146 -20.36 7.84 29.46
C GLY A 146 -20.54 6.44 30.08
N ASP A 147 -21.14 5.47 29.35
CA ASP A 147 -21.51 4.17 29.90
C ASP A 147 -21.24 3.03 28.89
N GLY A 148 -20.12 2.34 29.07
CA GLY A 148 -19.71 1.22 28.21
C GLY A 148 -20.67 0.03 28.22
N GLU A 149 -21.45 -0.16 29.28
CA GLU A 149 -22.42 -1.26 29.34
C GLU A 149 -23.66 -0.91 28.50
N ALA A 150 -24.09 0.34 28.53
CA ALA A 150 -25.15 0.84 27.64
C ALA A 150 -24.74 0.76 26.16
N VAL A 151 -23.48 1.07 25.83
CA VAL A 151 -22.94 0.89 24.47
C VAL A 151 -23.05 -0.56 24.04
N ARG A 152 -22.54 -1.48 24.85
CA ARG A 152 -22.54 -2.91 24.53
C ARG A 152 -23.96 -3.43 24.32
N ALA A 153 -24.89 -3.07 25.21
CA ALA A 153 -26.29 -3.46 25.09
C ALA A 153 -26.97 -2.94 23.80
N VAL A 154 -26.61 -1.72 23.35
CA VAL A 154 -27.11 -1.19 22.08
C VAL A 154 -26.51 -1.94 20.90
N LEU A 155 -25.20 -2.19 20.90
CA LEU A 155 -24.52 -2.86 19.79
C LEU A 155 -24.97 -4.32 19.62
N ASP A 156 -25.15 -5.05 20.72
CA ASP A 156 -25.59 -6.46 20.72
C ASP A 156 -27.02 -6.63 20.16
N ASP A 157 -27.82 -5.56 20.14
CA ASP A 157 -29.19 -5.54 19.60
C ASP A 157 -29.24 -5.07 18.13
N LEU A 158 -28.11 -4.69 17.52
CA LEU A 158 -28.06 -4.28 16.12
C LEU A 158 -27.92 -5.51 15.20
N PRO A 159 -28.83 -5.71 14.22
CA PRO A 159 -28.78 -6.89 13.34
C PRO A 159 -27.51 -7.02 12.49
N ALA A 160 -26.81 -5.91 12.26
CA ALA A 160 -25.59 -5.86 11.46
C ALA A 160 -24.32 -6.11 12.29
N VAL A 161 -24.44 -6.26 13.62
CA VAL A 161 -23.32 -6.51 14.54
C VAL A 161 -23.40 -7.96 15.00
N GLU A 162 -22.43 -8.78 14.59
CA GLU A 162 -22.36 -10.19 15.00
C GLU A 162 -21.65 -10.36 16.34
N GLU A 163 -20.56 -9.62 16.56
CA GLU A 163 -19.75 -9.69 17.77
C GLU A 163 -19.15 -8.31 18.10
N THR A 164 -19.04 -8.01 19.39
CA THR A 164 -18.35 -6.81 19.89
C THR A 164 -17.20 -7.22 20.82
N ARG A 165 -16.05 -6.54 20.68
CA ARG A 165 -14.91 -6.74 21.57
C ARG A 165 -14.32 -5.39 21.98
N PRO A 166 -14.27 -5.06 23.28
CA PRO A 166 -13.60 -3.85 23.73
C PRO A 166 -12.10 -3.95 23.47
N ILE A 167 -11.52 -2.83 23.04
CA ILE A 167 -10.08 -2.68 22.82
C ILE A 167 -9.60 -1.69 23.86
N ALA A 168 -8.69 -2.15 24.72
CA ALA A 168 -8.04 -1.35 25.76
C ALA A 168 -6.76 -0.70 25.24
#